data_AF-A0A946ZD71-F1
#
_entry.id   AF-A0A946ZD71-F1
#
_cell.length_a   1.000
_cell.length_b   1.000
_cell.length_c   1.000
_cell.angle_alpha   90.00
_cell.angle_beta   90.00
_cell.angle_gamma   90.00
#
_symmetry.space_group_name_H-M   'P 1'
#
loop_
_entity.id
_entity.type
_entity.pdbx_description
1 polymer ?
#
loop_
_entity_poly.entity_id
_entity_poly.type
_entity_poly.pdbx_seq_one_letter_code
_entity_poly.pdbx_strand_id
1 'polypeptide(L)'
;MRRFISYILLGILAGFISGTLILGIGGRLMMRAMAIIGGLTGGFSWGGSLEVITLGALIGLCSGAFMGINYPYSFQNKVLWGLLHGLLAYLMILILPIDGKGAALGFPDYQFTIHILFGGLFLLYGIGMAYLFHSLQAKWHKK
;
A
#
# COMPACT_ATOMS: atom_id res chain seq x y z
N MET A 1 -12.34 20.82 15.24
CA MET A 1 -12.13 19.44 15.72
C MET A 1 -12.88 18.37 14.92
N ARG A 2 -14.21 18.43 14.76
CA ARG A 2 -14.99 17.41 14.01
C ARG A 2 -14.49 17.15 12.56
N ARG A 3 -14.17 18.19 11.79
CA ARG A 3 -13.66 18.05 10.41
C ARG A 3 -12.31 17.33 10.34
N PHE A 4 -11.42 17.58 11.31
CA PHE A 4 -10.11 16.93 11.37
C PHE A 4 -10.24 15.43 11.66
N ILE A 5 -11.10 15.05 12.61
CA ILE A 5 -11.41 13.65 12.90
C ILE A 5 -12.00 12.95 11.65
N SER A 6 -12.88 13.62 10.91
CA SER A 6 -13.41 13.08 9.66
C SER A 6 -12.33 12.80 8.61
N TYR A 7 -11.33 13.68 8.44
CA TYR A 7 -10.23 13.42 7.52
C TYR A 7 -9.39 12.22 7.94
N ILE A 8 -9.15 12.04 9.24
CA ILE A 8 -8.44 10.86 9.73
C ILE A 8 -9.25 9.60 9.44
N LEU A 9 -10.54 9.57 9.76
CA LEU A 9 -11.40 8.39 9.54
C LEU A 9 -11.54 8.04 8.05
N LEU A 10 -11.71 9.04 7.19
CA LEU A 10 -11.74 8.84 5.74
C LEU A 10 -10.40 8.36 5.20
N GLY A 11 -9.30 8.85 5.77
CA GLY A 11 -7.93 8.43 5.47
C GLY A 11 -7.72 6.97 5.82
N ILE A 12 -8.07 6.58 7.04
CA ILE A 12 -8.05 5.19 7.53
C ILE A 12 -8.86 4.28 6.62
N LEU A 13 -10.09 4.68 6.24
CA LEU A 13 -10.93 3.88 5.36
C LEU A 13 -10.32 3.72 3.95
N ALA A 14 -9.84 4.83 3.37
CA ALA A 14 -9.22 4.81 2.05
C ALA A 14 -7.93 3.98 2.04
N GLY A 15 -7.13 4.13 3.08
CA GLY A 15 -5.89 3.40 3.30
C GLY A 15 -6.15 1.90 3.51
N PHE A 16 -7.14 1.53 4.32
CA PHE A 16 -7.53 0.14 4.52
C PHE A 16 -7.93 -0.53 3.22
N ILE A 17 -8.88 0.07 2.47
CA ILE A 17 -9.37 -0.50 1.21
C ILE A 17 -8.23 -0.61 0.19
N SER A 18 -7.45 0.46 0.02
CA SER A 18 -6.36 0.49 -0.97
C SER A 18 -5.21 -0.45 -0.56
N GLY A 19 -4.90 -0.54 0.73
CA GLY A 19 -3.88 -1.41 1.29
C GLY A 19 -4.26 -2.88 1.15
N THR A 20 -5.49 -3.26 1.48
CA THR A 20 -5.99 -4.63 1.30
C THR A 20 -5.96 -5.05 -0.17
N LEU A 21 -6.46 -4.21 -1.07
CA LEU A 21 -6.57 -4.56 -2.49
C LEU A 21 -5.23 -4.49 -3.22
N ILE A 22 -4.50 -3.37 -3.10
CA ILE A 22 -3.30 -3.13 -3.89
C ILE A 22 -2.09 -3.79 -3.22
N LEU A 23 -1.82 -3.51 -1.95
CA LEU A 23 -0.66 -4.10 -1.26
C LEU A 23 -0.89 -5.55 -0.88
N GLY A 24 -2.08 -5.89 -0.39
CA GLY A 24 -2.44 -7.25 0.03
C GLY A 24 -2.59 -8.20 -1.15
N ILE A 25 -3.69 -8.06 -1.90
CA ILE A 25 -3.98 -8.94 -3.05
C ILE A 25 -2.93 -8.73 -4.15
N GLY A 26 -2.63 -7.49 -4.52
CA GLY A 26 -1.61 -7.19 -5.53
C GLY A 26 -0.21 -7.66 -5.12
N GLY A 27 0.19 -7.49 -3.86
CA GLY A 27 1.47 -7.98 -3.36
C GLY A 27 1.56 -9.50 -3.42
N ARG A 28 0.49 -10.21 -3.08
CA ARG A 28 0.43 -11.67 -3.19
C ARG A 28 0.56 -12.15 -4.63
N LEU A 29 -0.11 -11.47 -5.57
CA LEU A 29 0.03 -11.75 -7.00
C LEU A 29 1.47 -11.50 -7.49
N MET A 30 2.11 -10.42 -7.02
CA MET A 30 3.51 -10.10 -7.32
C MET A 30 4.46 -11.19 -6.81
N MET A 31 4.28 -11.65 -5.56
CA MET A 31 5.10 -12.71 -4.97
C MET A 31 4.99 -14.00 -5.80
N ARG A 32 3.79 -14.32 -6.29
CA ARG A 32 3.58 -15.48 -7.17
C ARG A 32 4.25 -15.30 -8.53
N ALA A 33 4.13 -14.12 -9.14
CA ALA A 33 4.81 -13.84 -10.40
C ALA A 33 6.33 -13.99 -10.25
N MET A 34 6.89 -13.49 -9.14
CA MET A 34 8.31 -13.67 -8.82
C MET A 34 8.68 -15.14 -8.59
N ALA A 35 7.85 -15.91 -7.90
CA ALA A 35 8.10 -17.33 -7.71
C ALA A 35 8.15 -18.09 -9.06
N ILE A 36 7.25 -17.76 -9.99
CA ILE A 36 7.23 -18.35 -11.34
C ILE A 36 8.47 -17.95 -12.14
N ILE A 37 8.84 -16.66 -12.13
CA ILE A 37 10.04 -16.15 -12.81
C ILE A 37 11.30 -16.81 -12.24
N GLY A 38 11.35 -17.02 -10.93
CA GLY A 38 12.45 -17.69 -10.23
C GLY A 38 12.43 -19.22 -10.33
N GLY A 39 11.53 -19.82 -11.11
CA GLY A 39 11.50 -21.27 -11.35
C GLY A 39 10.88 -22.12 -10.23
N LEU A 40 10.22 -21.52 -9.25
CA LEU A 40 9.49 -22.24 -8.20
C LEU A 40 8.04 -22.51 -8.63
N THR A 41 7.46 -23.59 -8.09
CA THR A 41 6.02 -23.84 -8.23
C THR A 41 5.27 -22.76 -7.45
N GLY A 42 4.63 -21.84 -8.18
CA GLY A 42 3.91 -20.68 -7.62
C GLY A 42 2.62 -21.05 -6.87
N GLY A 43 2.75 -21.83 -5.79
CA GLY A 43 1.67 -22.35 -4.97
C GLY A 43 1.01 -21.30 -4.09
N PHE A 44 -0.32 -21.34 -4.02
CA PHE A 44 -1.10 -20.51 -3.09
C PHE A 44 -1.29 -21.24 -1.76
N SER A 45 -0.61 -20.78 -0.72
CA SER A 45 -1.01 -21.09 0.65
C SER A 45 -2.06 -20.09 1.13
N TRP A 46 -3.14 -20.59 1.75
CA TRP A 46 -4.17 -19.75 2.35
C TRP A 46 -3.61 -18.91 3.51
N GLY A 47 -2.79 -19.51 4.38
CA GLY A 47 -2.13 -18.83 5.50
C GLY A 47 -1.27 -17.64 5.05
N GLY A 48 -0.36 -17.87 4.09
CA GLY A 48 0.51 -16.80 3.59
C GLY A 48 -0.25 -15.72 2.81
N SER A 49 -1.40 -16.05 2.20
CA SER A 49 -2.23 -15.05 1.51
C SER A 49 -2.96 -14.16 2.50
N LEU A 50 -3.53 -14.73 3.56
CA LEU A 50 -4.17 -13.98 4.64
C LEU A 50 -3.17 -13.09 5.38
N GLU A 51 -1.96 -13.58 5.60
CA GLU A 51 -0.89 -12.80 6.22
C GLU A 51 -0.54 -11.55 5.39
N VAL A 52 -0.28 -11.72 4.09
CA VAL A 52 0.04 -10.59 3.19
C VAL A 52 -1.14 -9.61 3.08
N ILE A 53 -2.37 -10.11 3.02
CA ILE A 53 -3.57 -9.25 2.99
C ILE A 53 -3.71 -8.46 4.30
N THR A 54 -3.47 -9.10 5.44
CA THR A 54 -3.56 -8.46 6.76
C THR A 54 -2.47 -7.41 6.93
N LEU A 55 -1.24 -7.72 6.54
CA LEU A 55 -0.14 -6.75 6.52
C LEU A 55 -0.45 -5.57 5.61
N GLY A 56 -0.95 -5.83 4.40
CA GLY A 56 -1.38 -4.78 3.46
C GLY A 56 -2.47 -3.89 4.05
N ALA A 57 -3.44 -4.48 4.75
CA ALA A 57 -4.49 -3.74 5.45
C ALA A 57 -3.94 -2.87 6.59
N LEU A 58 -3.04 -3.40 7.42
CA LEU A 58 -2.41 -2.68 8.53
C LEU A 58 -1.55 -1.51 8.05
N ILE A 59 -0.69 -1.75 7.05
CA ILE A 59 0.10 -0.70 6.40
C ILE A 59 -0.83 0.37 5.83
N GLY A 60 -1.90 -0.06 5.16
CA GLY A 60 -2.95 0.80 4.62
C GLY A 60 -3.59 1.69 5.68
N LEU A 61 -4.02 1.11 6.82
CA LEU A 61 -4.62 1.86 7.93
C LEU A 61 -3.69 2.96 8.45
N CYS A 62 -2.44 2.60 8.76
CA CYS A 62 -1.45 3.54 9.29
C CYS A 62 -1.12 4.65 8.29
N SER A 63 -0.86 4.28 7.03
CA SER A 63 -0.55 5.24 5.97
C SER A 63 -1.75 6.11 5.60
N GLY A 64 -2.97 5.59 5.67
CA GLY A 64 -4.21 6.33 5.48
C GLY A 64 -4.48 7.34 6.60
N ALA A 65 -4.27 6.94 7.86
CA ALA A 65 -4.33 7.86 8.99
C ALA A 65 -3.32 9.01 8.82
N PHE A 66 -2.09 8.67 8.42
CA PHE A 66 -1.05 9.67 8.13
C PHE A 66 -1.47 10.63 7.01
N MET A 67 -2.04 10.13 5.91
CA MET A 67 -2.58 10.98 4.85
C MET A 67 -3.70 11.91 5.37
N GLY A 68 -4.61 11.40 6.20
CA GLY A 68 -5.69 12.20 6.80
C GLY A 68 -5.18 13.31 7.72
N ILE A 69 -4.14 13.04 8.52
CA ILE A 69 -3.47 14.03 9.38
C ILE A 69 -2.80 15.12 8.55
N ASN A 70 -2.12 14.73 7.46
CA ASN A 70 -1.36 15.64 6.61
C ASN A 70 -2.18 16.29 5.49
N TYR A 71 -3.47 15.96 5.39
CA TYR A 71 -4.34 16.49 4.34
C TYR A 71 -4.36 18.03 4.22
N PRO A 72 -4.31 18.83 5.32
CA PRO A 72 -4.22 20.28 5.22
C PRO A 72 -3.00 20.80 4.43
N TYR A 73 -1.94 19.99 4.36
CA TYR A 73 -0.71 20.28 3.62
C TYR A 73 -0.65 19.57 2.26
N SER A 74 -1.76 18.97 1.81
CA SER A 74 -1.81 18.24 0.54
C SER A 74 -1.69 19.17 -0.67
N PHE A 75 -1.02 18.67 -1.72
CA PHE A 75 -0.96 19.38 -3.00
C PHE A 75 -2.29 19.28 -3.75
N GLN A 76 -2.56 20.27 -4.61
CA GLN A 76 -3.71 20.24 -5.53
C GLN A 76 -3.66 19.02 -6.48
N ASN A 77 -2.45 18.55 -6.83
CA ASN A 77 -2.28 17.38 -7.68
C ASN A 77 -2.33 16.08 -6.85
N LYS A 78 -3.48 15.40 -6.91
CA LYS A 78 -3.78 14.15 -6.21
C LYS A 78 -2.82 13.01 -6.58
N VAL A 79 -2.39 12.97 -7.85
CA VAL A 79 -1.47 11.93 -8.35
C VAL A 79 -0.11 12.12 -7.71
N LEU A 80 0.42 13.35 -7.74
CA LEU A 80 1.72 13.65 -7.12
C LEU A 80 1.70 13.37 -5.62
N TRP A 81 0.62 13.75 -4.93
CA TRP A 81 0.48 13.48 -3.50
C TRP A 81 0.41 11.99 -3.19
N GLY A 82 -0.33 11.22 -4.00
CA GLY A 82 -0.39 9.78 -3.92
C GLY A 82 0.97 9.12 -4.17
N LEU A 83 1.70 9.55 -5.21
CA LEU A 83 3.05 9.07 -5.51
C LEU A 83 4.01 9.30 -4.35
N LEU A 84 4.01 10.49 -3.74
CA LEU A 84 4.85 10.80 -2.58
C LEU A 84 4.52 9.90 -1.38
N HIS A 85 3.23 9.67 -1.11
CA HIS A 85 2.81 8.76 -0.04
C HIS A 85 3.22 7.31 -0.32
N GLY A 86 3.02 6.84 -1.56
CA GLY A 86 3.44 5.50 -1.98
C GLY A 86 4.94 5.31 -1.83
N LEU A 87 5.73 6.29 -2.29
CA LEU A 87 7.19 6.29 -2.16
C LEU A 87 7.62 6.29 -0.69
N LEU A 88 7.04 7.13 0.15
CA LEU A 88 7.36 7.19 1.57
C LEU A 88 7.03 5.88 2.29
N ALA A 89 5.86 5.29 2.01
CA ALA A 89 5.48 3.99 2.55
C ALA A 89 6.46 2.88 2.12
N TYR A 90 6.89 2.90 0.85
CA TYR A 90 7.88 1.97 0.34
C TYR A 90 9.23 2.10 1.05
N LEU A 91 9.75 3.33 1.17
CA LEU A 91 11.02 3.59 1.85
C LEU A 91 10.98 3.15 3.32
N MET A 92 9.86 3.40 4.02
CA MET A 92 9.69 2.94 5.40
C MET A 92 9.76 1.41 5.51
N ILE A 93 9.18 0.69 4.57
CA ILE A 93 9.20 -0.79 4.57
C ILE A 93 10.59 -1.34 4.26
N LEU A 94 11.39 -0.63 3.46
CA LEU A 94 12.79 -1.02 3.24
C LEU A 94 13.59 -0.97 4.55
N ILE A 95 13.34 0.06 5.37
CA ILE A 95 14.04 0.31 6.64
C ILE A 95 13.53 -0.59 7.76
N LEU A 96 12.22 -0.88 7.81
CA LEU A 96 11.64 -1.68 8.88
C LEU A 96 12.15 -3.15 8.82
N PRO A 97 12.54 -3.72 9.96
CA PRO A 97 12.93 -5.13 10.05
C PRO A 97 11.67 -6.01 10.07
N ILE A 98 10.98 -6.08 8.94
CA ILE A 98 9.80 -6.94 8.77
C ILE A 98 10.28 -8.33 8.35
N ASP A 99 10.12 -9.30 9.26
CA ASP A 99 10.18 -10.73 8.97
C ASP A 99 9.06 -11.03 7.96
N GLY A 100 9.41 -11.00 6.67
CA GLY A 100 8.45 -10.82 5.58
C GLY A 100 9.06 -10.32 4.27
N LYS A 101 10.34 -9.92 4.29
CA LYS A 101 11.22 -9.81 3.10
C LYS A 101 11.46 -11.16 2.39
N GLY A 102 10.59 -12.15 2.58
CA GLY A 102 10.75 -13.53 2.11
C GLY A 102 10.88 -13.66 0.59
N ALA A 103 10.31 -12.73 -0.19
CA ALA A 103 10.53 -12.71 -1.64
C ALA A 103 11.97 -12.30 -2.01
N ALA A 104 12.54 -11.32 -1.29
CA ALA A 104 13.93 -10.90 -1.48
C ALA A 104 14.90 -11.97 -0.96
N LEU A 105 14.64 -12.54 0.22
CA LEU A 105 15.50 -13.59 0.78
C LEU A 105 15.47 -14.89 -0.04
N GLY A 106 14.34 -15.21 -0.69
CA GLY A 106 14.21 -16.40 -1.52
C GLY A 106 14.86 -16.29 -2.90
N PHE A 107 15.14 -15.07 -3.38
CA PHE A 107 15.64 -14.83 -4.74
C PHE A 107 16.70 -13.70 -4.76
N PRO A 108 17.93 -13.97 -4.25
CA PRO A 108 18.98 -12.96 -4.14
C PRO A 108 19.43 -12.38 -5.50
N ASP A 109 19.31 -13.13 -6.60
CA ASP A 109 19.69 -12.64 -7.93
C ASP A 109 18.65 -11.67 -8.54
N TYR A 110 17.43 -11.63 -7.97
CA TYR A 110 16.31 -10.84 -8.50
C TYR A 110 15.98 -9.61 -7.65
N GLN A 111 16.86 -9.19 -6.74
CA GLN A 111 16.64 -8.05 -5.83
C GLN A 111 16.19 -6.80 -6.57
N PHE A 112 16.89 -6.44 -7.66
CA PHE A 112 16.54 -5.27 -8.45
C PHE A 112 15.12 -5.35 -9.02
N THR A 113 14.74 -6.49 -9.58
CA THR A 113 13.40 -6.74 -10.13
C THR A 113 12.33 -6.68 -9.02
N ILE A 114 12.60 -7.26 -7.85
CA ILE A 114 11.73 -7.21 -6.68
C ILE A 114 11.51 -5.75 -6.25
N HIS A 115 12.58 -4.95 -6.21
CA HIS A 115 12.47 -3.55 -5.84
C HIS A 115 11.65 -2.73 -6.85
N ILE A 116 11.84 -2.94 -8.15
CA ILE A 116 11.04 -2.27 -9.18
C ILE A 116 9.57 -2.65 -9.06
N LEU A 117 9.28 -3.94 -8.96
CA LEU A 117 7.90 -4.43 -8.91
C LEU A 117 7.20 -3.93 -7.64
N PHE A 118 7.74 -4.24 -6.46
CA PHE A 118 7.12 -3.81 -5.22
C PHE A 118 7.11 -2.29 -5.08
N GLY A 119 8.18 -1.59 -5.48
CA GLY A 119 8.19 -0.12 -5.52
C GLY A 119 7.05 0.42 -6.38
N GLY A 120 6.87 -0.12 -7.59
CA GLY A 120 5.74 0.22 -8.46
C GLY A 120 4.38 -0.06 -7.84
N LEU A 121 4.24 -1.18 -7.13
CA LEU A 121 3.00 -1.52 -6.40
C LEU A 121 2.70 -0.51 -5.29
N PHE A 122 3.72 -0.06 -4.56
CA PHE A 122 3.56 0.98 -3.54
C PHE A 122 3.18 2.34 -4.13
N LEU A 123 3.72 2.70 -5.30
CA LEU A 123 3.30 3.89 -6.03
C LEU A 123 1.83 3.81 -6.46
N LEU A 124 1.41 2.66 -7.02
CA LEU A 124 0.01 2.41 -7.38
C LEU A 124 -0.90 2.46 -6.15
N TYR A 125 -0.45 1.91 -5.03
CA TYR A 125 -1.15 1.99 -3.74
C TYR A 125 -1.36 3.44 -3.32
N GLY A 126 -0.30 4.25 -3.34
CA GLY A 126 -0.38 5.66 -2.95
C GLY A 126 -1.33 6.46 -3.83
N ILE A 127 -1.30 6.23 -5.15
CA ILE A 127 -2.25 6.81 -6.10
C ILE A 127 -3.69 6.36 -5.76
N GLY A 128 -3.91 5.05 -5.64
CA GLY A 128 -5.23 4.48 -5.34
C GLY A 128 -5.83 5.05 -4.05
N MET A 129 -5.01 5.13 -3.00
CA MET A 129 -5.39 5.73 -1.72
C MET A 129 -5.76 7.21 -1.88
N ALA A 130 -4.95 8.00 -2.60
CA ALA A 130 -5.23 9.42 -2.82
C ALA A 130 -6.55 9.63 -3.58
N TYR A 131 -6.81 8.86 -4.64
CA TYR A 131 -8.07 8.93 -5.40
C TYR A 131 -9.27 8.54 -4.54
N LEU A 132 -9.16 7.44 -3.78
CA LEU A 132 -10.22 6.95 -2.94
C LEU A 132 -10.54 7.93 -1.82
N PHE A 133 -9.50 8.48 -1.17
CA PHE A 133 -9.64 9.50 -0.13
C PHE A 133 -10.40 10.73 -0.64
N HIS A 134 -9.97 11.31 -1.77
CA HIS A 134 -10.64 12.48 -2.34
C HIS A 134 -12.08 12.17 -2.78
N SER A 135 -12.34 10.95 -3.28
CA SER A 135 -13.68 10.54 -3.68
C SER A 135 -14.62 10.39 -2.48
N LEU A 136 -14.13 9.81 -1.38
CA LEU A 136 -14.88 9.70 -0.13
C LEU A 136 -15.13 11.08 0.49
N GLN A 137 -14.13 11.95 0.48
CA GLN A 137 -14.22 13.31 0.99
C GLN A 137 -15.25 14.16 0.20
N ALA A 138 -15.23 14.08 -1.13
CA ALA A 138 -16.21 14.75 -1.98
C ALA A 138 -17.65 14.26 -1.74
N LYS A 139 -17.84 12.96 -1.47
CA LYS A 139 -19.16 12.41 -1.12
C LYS A 139 -19.61 12.83 0.28
N TRP A 140 -18.69 12.90 1.24
CA TRP A 140 -18.99 13.27 2.62
C TRP A 140 -19.43 14.74 2.75
N HIS A 141 -18.86 15.64 1.94
CA HIS A 141 -19.22 17.07 1.94
C HIS A 141 -20.47 17.43 1.13
N LYS A 142 -21.03 16.48 0.35
CA LYS A 142 -22.30 16.66 -0.36
C LYS A 142 -23.53 16.30 0.50
N LYS A 143 -23.31 15.73 1.69
CA LYS A 143 -24.34 15.44 2.70
C LYS A 143 -24.24 16.43 3.84
#